data_AF-A0A3N2BDH5-F1
#
_entry.id   AF-A0A3N2BDH5-F1
#
_cell.length_a   1.000
_cell.length_b   1.000
_cell.length_c   1.000
_cell.angle_alpha   90.00
_cell.angle_beta   90.00
_cell.angle_gamma   90.00
#
_symmetry.space_group_name_H-M   'P 1'
#
loop_
_entity.id
_entity.type
_entity.pdbx_description
1 polymer ?
#
loop_
_entity_poly.entity_id
_entity_poly.type
_entity_poly.pdbx_seq_one_letter_code
_entity_poly.pdbx_strand_id
1 'polypeptide(L)'
;MTNVLTEADRFLLAARLEGYLGHNREAVQILTEGLNHTPGDVRLLQLRGVKRLIARDVRGALEDLDQAAAGLAGVPDEIEFYRTVIERDVINILLGRLGRIEAQHPVVDEASAAATKHLSRGTLHASTWFHLGVARYLVRDFVSAGEAFEVSRSAALDDHQIVAALDWQFMSWQRAGMGDEAVWLLSHLDAVSYDPEQLDSPCVPNSLKGCYVQRLRMYRGELKPEDLLRRDTEDSLALATLGYGVGNWYLSHGFTAAARRSFDRVLELGDPTTLGYLAAEFEDQNCESRSFVSSP
;
A
#
# COMPACT_ATOMS: atom_id res chain seq x y z
N MET A 1 8.53 28.58 23.05
CA MET A 1 8.19 28.04 21.72
C MET A 1 8.03 26.54 21.89
N THR A 2 6.78 26.08 21.99
CA THR A 2 6.46 24.67 22.19
C THR A 2 7.00 23.86 21.03
N ASN A 3 7.75 22.80 21.34
CA ASN A 3 8.43 21.95 20.37
C ASN A 3 7.39 21.29 19.45
N VAL A 4 7.30 21.73 18.18
CA VAL A 4 6.27 21.31 17.21
C VAL A 4 6.48 19.86 16.74
N LEU A 5 7.66 19.29 16.99
CA LEU A 5 8.03 17.93 16.59
C LEU A 5 8.46 17.11 17.81
N THR A 6 7.81 15.97 18.01
CA THR A 6 8.24 14.94 18.94
C THR A 6 9.53 14.27 18.46
N GLU A 7 10.15 13.45 19.31
CA GLU A 7 11.32 12.67 18.90
C GLU A 7 10.97 11.67 17.78
N ALA A 8 9.84 10.96 17.91
CA ALA A 8 9.34 10.05 16.87
C ALA A 8 9.09 10.77 15.53
N ASP A 9 8.52 11.99 15.55
CA ASP A 9 8.28 12.76 14.31
C ASP A 9 9.56 13.01 13.52
N ARG A 10 10.69 13.25 14.21
CA ARG A 10 11.99 13.46 13.54
C ARG A 10 12.45 12.20 12.80
N PHE A 11 12.33 11.03 13.44
CA PHE A 11 12.68 9.75 12.81
C PHE A 11 11.73 9.40 11.67
N LEU A 12 10.42 9.63 11.83
CA LEU A 12 9.42 9.41 10.79
C LEU A 12 9.69 10.27 9.55
N LEU A 13 9.93 11.57 9.73
CA LEU A 13 10.23 12.50 8.64
C LEU A 13 11.51 12.10 7.89
N ALA A 14 12.58 11.79 8.62
CA ALA A 14 13.85 11.38 8.04
C ALA A 14 13.73 10.06 7.24
N ALA A 15 13.08 9.05 7.82
CA ALA A 15 12.92 7.76 7.17
C ALA A 15 11.97 7.80 5.96
N ARG A 16 10.94 8.66 6.00
CA ARG A 16 10.09 8.91 4.82
C ARG A 16 10.91 9.51 3.68
N LEU A 17 11.75 10.51 3.97
CA LEU A 17 12.62 11.13 2.97
C LEU A 17 13.59 10.11 2.35
N GLU A 18 14.29 9.32 3.16
CA GLU A 18 15.17 8.26 2.65
C GLU A 18 14.41 7.26 1.76
N GLY A 19 13.22 6.85 2.21
CA GLY A 19 12.36 5.98 1.41
C GLY A 19 11.94 6.61 0.08
N TYR A 20 11.71 7.92 0.05
CA TYR A 20 11.38 8.68 -1.16
C TYR A 20 12.54 8.82 -2.13
N LEU A 21 13.77 8.74 -1.64
CA LEU A 21 15.01 8.68 -2.42
C LEU A 21 15.36 7.25 -2.86
N GLY A 22 14.56 6.25 -2.47
CA GLY A 22 14.78 4.83 -2.80
C GLY A 22 15.65 4.07 -1.77
N HIS A 23 16.15 4.75 -0.75
CA HIS A 23 17.04 4.20 0.28
C HIS A 23 16.24 3.51 1.41
N ASN A 24 15.51 2.46 1.04
CA ASN A 24 14.61 1.79 1.99
C ASN A 24 15.36 1.03 3.10
N ARG A 25 16.59 0.57 2.86
CA ARG A 25 17.38 -0.12 3.90
C ARG A 25 17.89 0.87 4.95
N GLU A 26 18.29 2.05 4.51
CA GLU A 26 18.69 3.18 5.34
C GLU A 26 17.50 3.69 6.16
N ALA A 27 16.32 3.80 5.54
CA ALA A 27 15.09 4.12 6.26
C ALA A 27 14.78 3.11 7.38
N VAL A 28 14.99 1.80 7.15
CA VAL A 28 14.83 0.77 8.20
C VAL A 28 15.83 0.98 9.34
N GLN A 29 17.07 1.39 9.06
CA GLN A 29 18.07 1.67 10.10
C GLN A 29 17.66 2.88 10.95
N ILE A 30 17.25 3.98 10.31
CA ILE A 30 16.75 5.19 10.98
C ILE A 30 15.56 4.85 11.90
N LEU A 31 14.61 4.04 11.42
CA LEU A 31 13.45 3.66 12.21
C LEU A 31 13.79 2.69 13.34
N THR A 32 14.81 1.86 13.15
CA THR A 32 15.34 1.00 14.21
C THR A 32 15.99 1.83 15.31
N GLU A 33 16.76 2.86 14.96
CA GLU A 33 17.28 3.83 15.92
C GLU A 33 16.12 4.55 16.64
N GLY A 34 15.12 5.03 15.91
CA GLY A 34 13.94 5.68 16.50
C GLY A 34 13.21 4.80 17.50
N LEU A 35 13.08 3.50 17.24
CA LEU A 35 12.46 2.54 18.17
C LEU A 35 13.32 2.22 19.40
N ASN A 36 14.65 2.43 19.34
CA ASN A 36 15.48 2.37 20.54
C ASN A 36 15.23 3.58 21.47
N HIS A 37 14.93 4.74 20.89
CA HIS A 37 14.60 5.96 21.62
C HIS A 37 13.15 5.99 22.11
N THR A 38 12.22 5.48 21.29
CA THR A 38 10.77 5.48 21.55
C THR A 38 10.21 4.06 21.41
N PRO A 39 10.53 3.13 22.33
CA PRO A 39 10.10 1.74 22.20
C PRO A 39 8.59 1.59 22.14
N GLY A 40 8.10 0.80 21.18
CA GLY A 40 6.67 0.50 21.03
C GLY A 40 5.84 1.61 20.37
N ASP A 41 6.46 2.69 19.87
CA ASP A 41 5.73 3.69 19.08
C ASP A 41 5.15 3.05 17.81
N VAL A 42 3.82 3.02 17.73
CA VAL A 42 3.08 2.33 16.66
C VAL A 42 3.37 2.93 15.28
N ARG A 43 3.64 4.23 15.19
CA ARG A 43 3.93 4.91 13.92
C ARG A 43 5.31 4.50 13.40
N LEU A 44 6.30 4.40 14.30
CA LEU A 44 7.63 3.93 13.94
C LEU A 44 7.61 2.45 13.53
N LEU A 45 6.87 1.60 14.25
CA LEU A 45 6.67 0.19 13.89
C LEU A 45 5.99 0.06 12.52
N GLN A 46 4.89 0.79 12.31
CA GLN A 46 4.17 0.81 11.03
C GLN A 46 5.11 1.17 9.88
N LEU A 47 5.81 2.30 9.97
CA LEU A 47 6.66 2.75 8.87
C LEU A 47 7.85 1.80 8.67
N ARG A 48 8.43 1.23 9.74
CA ARG A 48 9.55 0.28 9.62
C ARG A 48 9.10 -1.00 8.92
N GLY A 49 7.93 -1.50 9.27
CA GLY A 49 7.30 -2.64 8.60
C GLY A 49 7.09 -2.39 7.10
N VAL A 50 6.57 -1.21 6.73
CA VAL A 50 6.44 -0.82 5.31
C VAL A 50 7.80 -0.79 4.60
N LYS A 51 8.83 -0.21 5.22
CA LYS A 51 10.17 -0.15 4.61
C LYS A 51 10.83 -1.52 4.52
N ARG A 52 10.59 -2.41 5.48
CA ARG A 52 11.01 -3.81 5.43
C ARG A 52 10.35 -4.58 4.27
N LEU A 53 9.05 -4.38 4.02
CA LEU A 53 8.38 -4.97 2.84
C LEU A 53 9.08 -4.57 1.54
N ILE A 54 9.29 -3.27 1.34
CA ILE A 54 9.94 -2.75 0.13
C ILE A 54 11.40 -3.25 0.04
N ALA A 55 12.07 -3.46 1.18
CA ALA A 55 13.41 -4.05 1.26
C ALA A 55 13.43 -5.59 1.18
N ARG A 56 12.29 -6.25 0.91
CA ARG A 56 12.09 -7.72 0.83
C ARG A 56 12.31 -8.49 2.14
N ASP A 57 12.30 -7.80 3.27
CA ASP A 57 12.26 -8.43 4.60
C ASP A 57 10.80 -8.65 5.04
N VAL A 58 10.12 -9.61 4.41
CA VAL A 58 8.69 -9.88 4.68
C VAL A 58 8.45 -10.38 6.09
N ARG A 59 9.36 -11.19 6.63
CA ARG A 59 9.25 -11.69 8.01
C ARG A 59 9.36 -10.55 9.02
N GLY A 60 10.38 -9.70 8.91
CA GLY A 60 10.52 -8.55 9.80
C GLY A 60 9.40 -7.53 9.61
N ALA A 61 8.82 -7.43 8.40
CA ALA A 61 7.64 -6.62 8.17
C ALA A 61 6.39 -7.15 8.89
N LEU A 62 6.12 -8.45 8.82
CA LEU A 62 5.01 -9.07 9.56
C LEU A 62 5.14 -8.82 11.07
N GLU A 63 6.34 -9.05 11.62
CA GLU A 63 6.62 -8.81 13.05
C GLU A 63 6.30 -7.36 13.47
N ASP A 64 6.74 -6.37 12.69
CA ASP A 64 6.50 -4.95 13.00
C ASP A 64 5.03 -4.55 12.80
N LEU A 65 4.40 -5.01 11.70
CA LEU A 65 3.04 -4.63 11.33
C LEU A 65 1.99 -5.30 12.22
N ASP A 66 2.21 -6.54 12.66
CA ASP A 66 1.34 -7.19 13.66
C ASP A 66 1.43 -6.46 15.01
N GLN A 67 2.65 -6.06 15.44
CA GLN A 67 2.82 -5.26 16.66
C GLN A 67 2.16 -3.88 16.54
N ALA A 68 2.32 -3.22 15.39
CA ALA A 68 1.68 -1.95 15.12
C ALA A 68 0.14 -2.09 15.17
N ALA A 69 -0.43 -3.07 14.46
CA ALA A 69 -1.86 -3.32 14.43
C ALA A 69 -2.44 -3.65 15.82
N ALA A 70 -1.74 -4.46 16.62
CA ALA A 70 -2.13 -4.74 18.00
C ALA A 70 -2.12 -3.47 18.87
N GLY A 71 -1.16 -2.58 18.64
CA GLY A 71 -1.02 -1.30 19.33
C GLY A 71 -2.08 -0.24 18.99
N LEU A 72 -2.88 -0.43 17.93
CA LEU A 72 -3.93 0.51 17.55
C LEU A 72 -5.21 0.39 18.40
N ALA A 73 -5.37 -0.71 19.16
CA ALA A 73 -6.58 -0.93 19.94
C ALA A 73 -6.75 0.15 21.03
N GLY A 74 -7.83 0.94 20.93
CA GLY A 74 -8.12 2.03 21.86
C GLY A 74 -7.30 3.30 21.64
N VAL A 75 -6.50 3.35 20.57
CA VAL A 75 -5.76 4.55 20.15
C VAL A 75 -6.59 5.31 19.11
N PRO A 76 -6.75 6.64 19.23
CA PRO A 76 -7.38 7.44 18.19
C PRO A 76 -6.60 7.35 16.88
N ASP A 77 -7.33 7.28 15.76
CA ASP A 77 -6.68 7.32 14.45
C ASP A 77 -6.08 8.69 14.17
N GLU A 78 -5.01 8.72 13.39
CA GLU A 78 -4.22 9.91 13.09
C GLU A 78 -4.02 10.05 11.58
N ILE A 79 -4.06 11.27 11.08
CA ILE A 79 -3.76 11.56 9.67
C ILE A 79 -2.28 11.31 9.41
N GLU A 80 -2.01 10.53 8.37
CA GLU A 80 -0.68 10.26 7.87
C GLU A 80 -0.45 11.05 6.58
N PHE A 81 0.52 11.96 6.58
CA PHE A 81 0.88 12.71 5.38
C PHE A 81 1.87 11.96 4.48
N TYR A 82 1.68 12.10 3.17
CA TYR A 82 2.52 11.48 2.14
C TYR A 82 3.45 12.50 1.48
N ARG A 83 4.16 12.05 0.44
CA ARG A 83 5.36 12.65 -0.14
C ARG A 83 5.33 14.17 -0.25
N THR A 84 4.34 14.74 -0.90
CA THR A 84 4.34 16.18 -1.23
C THR A 84 4.30 17.06 0.01
N VAL A 85 3.57 16.65 1.05
CA VAL A 85 3.52 17.36 2.34
C VAL A 85 4.83 17.15 3.10
N ILE A 86 5.34 15.92 3.14
CA ILE A 86 6.56 15.57 3.88
C ILE A 86 7.78 16.29 3.30
N GLU A 87 7.97 16.30 1.97
CA GLU A 87 9.07 17.01 1.32
C GLU A 87 9.02 18.51 1.62
N ARG A 88 7.82 19.11 1.50
CA ARG A 88 7.59 20.53 1.83
C ARG A 88 7.93 20.84 3.29
N ASP A 89 7.47 20.02 4.21
CA ASP A 89 7.65 20.25 5.65
C ASP A 89 9.10 20.07 6.07
N VAL A 90 9.80 19.06 5.56
CA VAL A 90 11.24 18.87 5.77
C VAL A 90 12.03 20.10 5.29
N ILE A 91 11.72 20.63 4.10
CA ILE A 91 12.36 21.85 3.59
C ILE A 91 12.11 23.03 4.53
N ASN A 92 10.87 23.22 5.00
CA ASN A 92 10.55 24.30 5.93
C ASN A 92 11.24 24.15 7.29
N ILE A 93 11.40 22.92 7.80
CA ILE A 93 12.15 22.62 9.03
C ILE A 93 13.61 23.05 8.86
N LEU A 94 14.27 22.62 7.77
CA LEU A 94 15.67 22.96 7.49
C LEU A 94 15.90 24.47 7.33
N LEU A 95 14.91 25.19 6.80
CA LEU A 95 14.95 26.65 6.65
C LEU A 95 14.52 27.43 7.91
N GLY A 96 14.23 26.74 9.02
CA GLY A 96 13.79 27.36 10.28
C GLY A 96 12.38 27.95 10.23
N ARG A 97 11.55 27.53 9.27
CA ARG A 97 10.20 28.05 8.99
C ARG A 97 9.12 27.18 9.64
N LEU A 98 9.26 26.91 10.95
CA LEU A 98 8.34 26.02 11.69
C LEU A 98 6.88 26.48 11.70
N GLY A 99 6.58 27.76 11.42
CA GLY A 99 5.20 28.23 11.25
C GLY A 99 4.55 27.85 9.91
N ARG A 100 5.24 27.09 9.05
CA ARG A 100 4.79 26.68 7.71
C ARG A 100 4.68 25.16 7.53
N ILE A 101 4.89 24.39 8.60
CA ILE A 101 4.70 22.93 8.56
C ILE A 101 3.28 22.58 9.01
N GLU A 102 2.76 21.45 8.55
CA GLU A 102 1.53 20.92 9.14
C GLU A 102 1.79 20.49 10.58
N ALA A 103 0.72 20.46 11.39
CA ALA A 103 0.74 19.66 12.60
C ALA A 103 0.98 18.20 12.20
N GLN A 104 2.03 17.57 12.74
CA GLN A 104 2.30 16.17 12.43
C GLN A 104 1.26 15.30 13.16
N HIS A 105 0.66 14.34 12.44
CA HIS A 105 -0.28 13.36 12.99
C HIS A 105 -1.52 13.95 13.71
N PRO A 106 -2.29 14.84 13.07
CA PRO A 106 -3.53 15.31 13.68
C PRO A 106 -4.53 14.15 13.81
N VAL A 107 -5.22 14.07 14.95
CA VAL A 107 -6.29 13.08 15.16
C VAL A 107 -7.35 13.21 14.07
N VAL A 108 -7.84 12.07 13.58
CA VAL A 108 -8.92 12.03 12.59
C VAL A 108 -10.23 12.46 13.23
N ASP A 109 -10.74 13.62 12.82
CA ASP A 109 -12.07 14.13 13.15
C ASP A 109 -12.64 14.93 11.96
N GLU A 110 -13.87 15.43 12.07
CA GLU A 110 -14.52 16.18 10.98
C GLU A 110 -13.71 17.44 10.58
N ALA A 111 -13.11 18.14 11.54
CA ALA A 111 -12.39 19.37 11.30
C ALA A 111 -11.03 19.11 10.64
N SER A 112 -10.27 18.15 11.15
CA SER A 112 -8.98 17.75 10.58
C SER A 112 -9.17 17.12 9.21
N ALA A 113 -10.25 16.35 9.03
CA ALA A 113 -10.63 15.78 7.73
C ALA A 113 -10.90 16.88 6.69
N ALA A 114 -11.72 17.87 7.03
CA ALA A 114 -12.05 18.97 6.14
C ALA A 114 -10.85 19.88 5.84
N ALA A 115 -10.01 20.16 6.85
CA ALA A 115 -8.86 21.02 6.73
C ALA A 115 -7.77 20.43 5.81
N THR A 116 -7.58 19.11 5.84
CA THR A 116 -6.48 18.44 5.15
C THR A 116 -6.90 17.74 3.85
N LYS A 117 -8.17 17.76 3.46
CA LYS A 117 -8.70 17.10 2.23
C LYS A 117 -7.97 17.40 0.92
N HIS A 118 -7.29 18.54 0.84
CA HIS A 118 -6.56 18.98 -0.35
C HIS A 118 -5.08 18.54 -0.33
N LEU A 119 -4.65 17.89 0.76
CA LEU A 119 -3.28 17.43 0.98
C LEU A 119 -3.17 15.93 0.72
N SER A 120 -1.97 15.53 0.34
CA SER A 120 -1.58 14.14 0.13
C SER A 120 -1.52 13.41 1.49
N ARG A 121 -2.53 12.59 1.80
CA ARG A 121 -2.72 11.96 3.10
C ARG A 121 -3.45 10.59 3.05
N GLY A 122 -3.39 9.91 4.18
CA GLY A 122 -4.28 8.81 4.57
C GLY A 122 -4.43 8.81 6.08
N THR A 123 -4.72 7.66 6.68
CA THR A 123 -4.70 7.49 8.13
C THR A 123 -3.75 6.39 8.58
N LEU A 124 -3.24 6.52 9.81
CA LEU A 124 -2.36 5.54 10.43
C LEU A 124 -3.03 4.16 10.50
N HIS A 125 -4.32 4.10 10.89
CA HIS A 125 -5.03 2.83 11.00
C HIS A 125 -5.19 2.17 9.64
N ALA A 126 -5.69 2.91 8.65
CA ALA A 126 -5.89 2.40 7.31
C ALA A 126 -4.57 1.91 6.71
N SER A 127 -3.50 2.68 6.83
CA SER A 127 -2.17 2.33 6.33
C SER A 127 -1.55 1.13 7.05
N THR A 128 -1.69 1.02 8.36
CA THR A 128 -1.17 -0.11 9.14
C THR A 128 -1.81 -1.42 8.68
N TRP A 129 -3.15 -1.46 8.66
CA TRP A 129 -3.89 -2.65 8.26
C TRP A 129 -3.70 -2.98 6.78
N PHE A 130 -3.59 -1.97 5.91
CA PHE A 130 -3.34 -2.19 4.48
C PHE A 130 -2.02 -2.94 4.27
N HIS A 131 -0.93 -2.45 4.85
CA HIS A 131 0.38 -3.05 4.66
C HIS A 131 0.52 -4.38 5.40
N LEU A 132 -0.17 -4.57 6.54
CA LEU A 132 -0.27 -5.89 7.17
C LEU A 132 -0.98 -6.90 6.25
N GLY A 133 -2.06 -6.48 5.60
CA GLY A 133 -2.75 -7.28 4.58
C GLY A 133 -1.82 -7.68 3.43
N VAL A 134 -1.01 -6.74 2.93
CA VAL A 134 0.01 -7.03 1.91
C VAL A 134 1.04 -8.03 2.41
N ALA A 135 1.57 -7.84 3.62
CA ALA A 135 2.56 -8.76 4.20
C ALA A 135 2.01 -10.20 4.30
N ARG A 136 0.77 -10.35 4.78
CA ARG A 136 0.04 -11.63 4.87
C ARG A 136 -0.23 -12.24 3.50
N TYR A 137 -0.60 -11.40 2.53
CA TYR A 137 -0.81 -11.80 1.15
C TYR A 137 0.46 -12.43 0.54
N LEU A 138 1.62 -11.80 0.74
CA LEU A 138 2.90 -12.29 0.20
C LEU A 138 3.30 -13.65 0.77
N VAL A 139 2.92 -13.95 2.02
CA VAL A 139 3.12 -15.29 2.62
C VAL A 139 1.96 -16.25 2.36
N ARG A 140 1.03 -15.90 1.45
CA ARG A 140 -0.14 -16.68 1.03
C ARG A 140 -1.17 -16.94 2.14
N ASP A 141 -1.14 -16.16 3.21
CA ASP A 141 -2.22 -16.16 4.20
C ASP A 141 -3.37 -15.27 3.71
N PHE A 142 -4.06 -15.78 2.68
CA PHE A 142 -5.04 -15.01 1.92
C PHE A 142 -6.31 -14.67 2.72
N VAL A 143 -6.69 -15.52 3.69
CA VAL A 143 -7.84 -15.25 4.56
C VAL A 143 -7.52 -14.07 5.46
N SER A 144 -6.44 -14.15 6.23
CA SER A 144 -6.03 -13.08 7.15
C SER A 144 -5.61 -11.80 6.43
N ALA A 145 -5.14 -11.90 5.18
CA ALA A 145 -4.90 -10.74 4.31
C ALA A 145 -6.21 -10.02 3.98
N GLY A 146 -7.23 -10.76 3.53
CA GLY A 146 -8.53 -10.19 3.21
C GLY A 146 -9.20 -9.52 4.41
N GLU A 147 -9.12 -10.13 5.60
CA GLU A 147 -9.60 -9.53 6.85
C GLU A 147 -8.87 -8.22 7.18
N ALA A 148 -7.54 -8.17 7.01
CA ALA A 148 -6.77 -6.95 7.24
C ALA A 148 -7.15 -5.84 6.26
N PHE A 149 -7.39 -6.16 4.99
CA PHE A 149 -7.87 -5.17 4.02
C PHE A 149 -9.28 -4.67 4.32
N GLU A 150 -10.15 -5.50 4.88
CA GLU A 150 -11.46 -5.07 5.36
C GLU A 150 -11.33 -4.00 6.45
N VAL A 151 -10.51 -4.25 7.47
CA VAL A 151 -10.26 -3.29 8.56
C VAL A 151 -9.63 -2.00 8.02
N SER A 152 -8.68 -2.12 7.09
CA SER A 152 -8.07 -0.98 6.40
C SER A 152 -9.11 -0.11 5.69
N ARG A 153 -10.00 -0.74 4.93
CA ARG A 153 -11.07 -0.07 4.17
C ARG A 153 -12.05 0.66 5.10
N SER A 154 -12.39 0.07 6.25
CA SER A 154 -13.26 0.70 7.24
C SER A 154 -12.64 1.91 7.94
N ALA A 155 -11.31 1.96 8.04
CA ALA A 155 -10.57 3.09 8.63
C ALA A 155 -10.18 4.17 7.60
N ALA A 156 -10.34 3.90 6.31
CA ALA A 156 -9.90 4.79 5.24
C ALA A 156 -10.66 6.12 5.26
N LEU A 157 -9.92 7.22 5.07
CA LEU A 157 -10.47 8.57 5.04
C LEU A 157 -10.73 9.09 3.63
N ASP A 158 -9.92 8.68 2.65
CA ASP A 158 -10.02 9.12 1.26
C ASP A 158 -10.28 7.92 0.32
N ASP A 159 -11.00 8.19 -0.77
CA ASP A 159 -11.44 7.17 -1.74
C ASP A 159 -10.30 6.30 -2.29
N HIS A 160 -9.08 6.86 -2.41
CA HIS A 160 -7.90 6.10 -2.83
C HIS A 160 -7.57 4.93 -1.91
N GLN A 161 -7.61 5.14 -0.59
CA GLN A 161 -7.35 4.07 0.37
C GLN A 161 -8.48 3.02 0.31
N ILE A 162 -9.73 3.46 0.11
CA ILE A 162 -10.88 2.56 -0.05
C ILE A 162 -10.70 1.65 -1.27
N VAL A 163 -10.44 2.21 -2.45
CA VAL A 163 -10.35 1.41 -3.69
C VAL A 163 -9.12 0.51 -3.71
N ALA A 164 -7.99 0.96 -3.14
CA ALA A 164 -6.80 0.12 -3.01
C ALA A 164 -7.08 -1.06 -2.08
N ALA A 165 -7.63 -0.81 -0.89
CA ALA A 165 -7.97 -1.87 0.06
C ALA A 165 -9.01 -2.84 -0.54
N LEU A 166 -10.02 -2.32 -1.24
CA LEU A 166 -11.05 -3.12 -1.90
C LEU A 166 -10.47 -4.07 -2.96
N ASP A 167 -9.54 -3.57 -3.80
CA ASP A 167 -8.86 -4.36 -4.84
C ASP A 167 -8.02 -5.49 -4.25
N TRP A 168 -7.22 -5.20 -3.23
CA TRP A 168 -6.40 -6.22 -2.57
C TRP A 168 -7.24 -7.21 -1.74
N GLN A 169 -8.33 -6.76 -1.11
CA GLN A 169 -9.29 -7.62 -0.43
C GLN A 169 -9.93 -8.61 -1.41
N PHE A 170 -10.40 -8.13 -2.56
CA PHE A 170 -10.96 -8.97 -3.62
C PHE A 170 -9.97 -10.04 -4.06
N MET A 171 -8.73 -9.64 -4.38
CA MET A 171 -7.70 -10.58 -4.79
C MET A 171 -7.40 -11.62 -3.71
N SER A 172 -7.36 -11.21 -2.45
CA SER A 172 -7.10 -12.10 -1.31
C SER A 172 -8.19 -13.16 -1.19
N TRP A 173 -9.46 -12.76 -1.16
CA TRP A 173 -10.58 -13.69 -1.03
C TRP A 173 -10.75 -14.60 -2.25
N GLN A 174 -10.52 -14.11 -3.46
CA GLN A 174 -10.45 -14.97 -4.66
C GLN A 174 -9.38 -16.06 -4.50
N ARG A 175 -8.19 -15.69 -4.02
CA ARG A 175 -7.08 -16.62 -3.81
C ARG A 175 -7.27 -17.57 -2.62
N ALA A 176 -8.14 -17.20 -1.69
CA ALA A 176 -8.59 -18.05 -0.59
C ALA A 176 -9.72 -19.04 -0.98
N GLY A 177 -10.26 -18.95 -2.20
CA GLY A 177 -11.39 -19.76 -2.64
C GLY A 177 -12.76 -19.24 -2.18
N MET A 178 -12.82 -18.01 -1.65
CA MET A 178 -14.02 -17.31 -1.20
C MET A 178 -14.61 -16.47 -2.34
N GLY A 179 -14.92 -17.15 -3.45
CA GLY A 179 -15.29 -16.50 -4.71
C GLY A 179 -16.57 -15.69 -4.64
N ASP A 180 -17.59 -16.21 -3.95
CA ASP A 180 -18.90 -15.56 -3.83
C ASP A 180 -18.81 -14.30 -2.96
N GLU A 181 -18.09 -14.36 -1.83
CA GLU A 181 -17.83 -13.23 -0.95
C GLU A 181 -17.01 -12.15 -1.67
N ALA A 182 -16.00 -12.55 -2.45
CA ALA A 182 -15.21 -11.63 -3.26
C ALA A 182 -16.06 -10.94 -4.34
N VAL A 183 -16.96 -11.66 -5.02
CA VAL A 183 -17.86 -11.04 -6.01
C VAL A 183 -18.82 -10.06 -5.33
N TRP A 184 -19.39 -10.42 -4.18
CA TRP A 184 -20.26 -9.51 -3.42
C TRP A 184 -19.53 -8.25 -2.99
N LEU A 185 -18.27 -8.38 -2.56
CA LEU A 185 -17.43 -7.26 -2.15
C LEU A 185 -17.35 -6.16 -3.24
N LEU A 186 -17.35 -6.53 -4.52
CA LEU A 186 -17.28 -5.58 -5.62
C LEU A 186 -18.44 -4.56 -5.61
N SER A 187 -19.59 -4.83 -4.99
CA SER A 187 -20.70 -3.86 -4.90
C SER A 187 -20.33 -2.61 -4.09
N HIS A 188 -19.33 -2.68 -3.22
CA HIS A 188 -18.87 -1.52 -2.43
C HIS A 188 -18.26 -0.42 -3.31
N LEU A 189 -17.82 -0.75 -4.53
CA LEU A 189 -17.34 0.25 -5.48
C LEU A 189 -18.44 1.25 -5.88
N ASP A 190 -19.72 0.87 -5.80
CA ASP A 190 -20.85 1.77 -6.15
C ASP A 190 -21.03 2.91 -5.13
N ALA A 191 -20.51 2.74 -3.91
CA ALA A 191 -20.51 3.77 -2.89
C ALA A 191 -19.34 4.76 -3.02
N VAL A 192 -18.35 4.45 -3.86
CA VAL A 192 -17.19 5.32 -4.09
C VAL A 192 -17.48 6.22 -5.28
N SER A 193 -17.49 7.54 -5.05
CA SER A 193 -17.65 8.52 -6.12
C SER A 193 -16.31 8.72 -6.83
N TYR A 194 -15.99 7.87 -7.81
CA TYR A 194 -14.77 7.99 -8.60
C TYR A 194 -15.03 8.56 -10.00
N ASP A 195 -14.12 9.39 -10.50
CA ASP A 195 -13.99 9.59 -11.95
C ASP A 195 -13.21 8.38 -12.51
N PRO A 196 -13.78 7.60 -13.45
CA PRO A 196 -13.15 6.41 -14.03
C PRO A 196 -11.76 6.64 -14.62
N GLU A 197 -11.42 7.87 -14.99
CA GLU A 197 -10.12 8.24 -15.54
C GLU A 197 -9.26 9.04 -14.55
N GLN A 198 -9.84 9.52 -13.45
CA GLN A 198 -9.21 10.48 -12.55
C GLN A 198 -9.68 10.28 -11.12
N LEU A 199 -9.30 9.17 -10.47
CA LEU A 199 -9.37 9.15 -9.01
C LEU A 199 -8.46 10.28 -8.49
N ASP A 200 -9.04 11.45 -8.26
CA ASP A 200 -8.30 12.67 -7.99
C ASP A 200 -7.93 12.62 -6.53
N SER A 201 -6.72 12.15 -6.29
CA SER A 201 -6.14 12.14 -4.96
C SER A 201 -4.77 12.79 -5.06
N PRO A 202 -4.46 13.80 -4.23
CA PRO A 202 -3.11 14.35 -4.11
C PRO A 202 -2.09 13.29 -3.63
N CYS A 203 -2.54 12.10 -3.24
CA CYS A 203 -1.76 10.96 -2.74
C CYS A 203 -1.16 10.10 -3.83
N VAL A 204 -1.69 10.18 -5.06
CA VAL A 204 -1.36 9.24 -6.12
C VAL A 204 -0.55 9.98 -7.18
N PRO A 205 0.65 9.50 -7.53
CA PRO A 205 1.34 9.97 -8.73
C PRO A 205 0.36 9.94 -9.90
N ASN A 206 0.37 10.97 -10.76
CA ASN A 206 -0.57 11.06 -11.89
C ASN A 206 -0.67 9.77 -12.71
N SER A 207 0.43 9.02 -12.75
CA SER A 207 0.58 7.80 -13.52
C SER A 207 -0.11 6.57 -12.89
N LEU A 208 -0.39 6.58 -11.57
CA LEU A 208 -1.19 5.55 -10.87
C LEU A 208 -2.69 5.85 -10.79
N LYS A 209 -3.14 7.01 -11.32
CA LYS A 209 -4.54 7.43 -11.26
C LYS A 209 -5.45 6.40 -11.91
N GLY A 210 -6.50 6.00 -11.20
CA GLY A 210 -7.50 5.05 -11.69
C GLY A 210 -7.04 3.59 -11.84
N CYS A 211 -5.79 3.21 -11.53
CA CYS A 211 -5.32 1.84 -11.75
C CYS A 211 -6.12 0.79 -10.95
N TYR A 212 -6.38 1.04 -9.67
CA TYR A 212 -7.20 0.15 -8.83
C TYR A 212 -8.65 0.09 -9.29
N VAL A 213 -9.23 1.22 -9.70
CA VAL A 213 -10.58 1.28 -10.25
C VAL A 213 -10.68 0.45 -11.53
N GLN A 214 -9.73 0.58 -12.46
CA GLN A 214 -9.71 -0.20 -13.70
C GLN A 214 -9.64 -1.70 -13.41
N ARG A 215 -8.83 -2.12 -12.44
CA ARG A 215 -8.76 -3.52 -12.01
C ARG A 215 -10.08 -4.01 -11.41
N LEU A 216 -10.71 -3.23 -10.53
CA LEU A 216 -12.03 -3.56 -9.98
C LEU A 216 -13.11 -3.66 -11.05
N ARG A 217 -13.10 -2.77 -12.06
CA ARG A 217 -14.00 -2.83 -13.22
C ARG A 217 -13.73 -4.06 -14.09
N MET A 218 -12.47 -4.47 -14.24
CA MET A 218 -12.12 -5.73 -14.87
C MET A 218 -12.67 -6.93 -14.07
N TYR A 219 -12.57 -6.90 -12.74
CA TYR A 219 -13.13 -7.96 -11.87
C TYR A 219 -14.66 -8.04 -11.97
N ARG A 220 -15.34 -6.93 -12.23
CA ARG A 220 -16.79 -6.87 -12.54
C ARG A 220 -17.13 -7.32 -13.97
N GLY A 221 -16.14 -7.54 -14.84
CA GLY A 221 -16.34 -7.87 -16.25
C GLY A 221 -16.69 -6.68 -17.14
N GLU A 222 -16.55 -5.44 -16.65
CA GLU A 222 -16.78 -4.21 -17.42
C GLU A 222 -15.60 -3.88 -18.35
N LEU A 223 -14.40 -4.31 -17.97
CA LEU A 223 -13.16 -4.21 -18.73
C LEU A 223 -12.57 -5.59 -18.92
N LYS A 224 -11.79 -5.78 -20.00
CA LYS A 224 -11.05 -7.01 -20.25
C LYS A 224 -9.59 -6.87 -19.79
N PRO A 225 -8.91 -7.97 -19.44
CA PRO A 225 -7.47 -7.98 -19.16
C PRO A 225 -6.62 -7.26 -20.21
N GLU A 226 -6.96 -7.38 -21.49
CA GLU A 226 -6.24 -6.76 -22.60
C GLU A 226 -6.39 -5.24 -22.63
N ASP A 227 -7.50 -4.71 -22.09
CA ASP A 227 -7.74 -3.26 -22.01
C ASP A 227 -6.79 -2.59 -21.00
N LEU A 228 -6.32 -3.36 -20.00
CA LEU A 228 -5.39 -2.89 -18.95
C LEU A 228 -3.91 -3.11 -19.32
N LEU A 229 -3.60 -4.14 -20.12
CA LEU A 229 -2.23 -4.47 -20.54
C LEU A 229 -1.82 -3.79 -21.86
N ARG A 230 -2.25 -2.55 -22.10
CA ARG A 230 -1.95 -1.86 -23.35
C ARG A 230 -0.43 -1.76 -23.55
N ARG A 231 0.04 -2.12 -24.75
CA ARG A 231 1.48 -2.29 -25.03
C ARG A 231 2.27 -0.99 -24.96
N ASP A 232 1.60 0.15 -25.06
CA ASP A 232 2.10 1.52 -25.00
C ASP A 232 2.12 2.09 -23.57
N THR A 233 1.83 1.30 -22.53
CA THR A 233 2.06 1.73 -21.14
C THR A 233 3.56 1.88 -20.90
N GLU A 234 4.07 3.10 -21.11
CA GLU A 234 5.46 3.48 -20.84
C GLU A 234 5.72 3.77 -19.35
N ASP A 235 4.65 3.90 -18.54
CA ASP A 235 4.80 4.11 -17.10
C ASP A 235 5.00 2.80 -16.33
N SER A 236 6.21 2.63 -15.81
CA SER A 236 6.61 1.51 -14.96
C SER A 236 5.77 1.34 -13.67
N LEU A 237 5.22 2.42 -13.10
CA LEU A 237 4.38 2.35 -11.89
C LEU A 237 3.00 1.76 -12.21
N ALA A 238 2.32 2.32 -13.21
CA ALA A 238 1.05 1.80 -13.73
C ALA A 238 1.19 0.35 -14.19
N LEU A 239 2.26 0.05 -14.94
CA LEU A 239 2.51 -1.29 -15.46
C LEU A 239 2.62 -2.32 -14.33
N ALA A 240 3.35 -2.03 -13.26
CA ALA A 240 3.46 -2.95 -12.14
C ALA A 240 2.12 -3.16 -11.42
N THR A 241 1.34 -2.10 -11.26
CA THR A 241 0.05 -2.15 -10.54
C THR A 241 -1.03 -2.87 -11.35
N LEU A 242 -1.22 -2.50 -12.62
CA LEU A 242 -2.19 -3.11 -13.53
C LEU A 242 -1.76 -4.52 -13.91
N GLY A 243 -0.48 -4.69 -14.27
CA GLY A 243 0.08 -5.96 -14.73
C GLY A 243 -0.02 -7.07 -13.69
N TYR A 244 0.26 -6.75 -12.42
CA TYR A 244 0.08 -7.71 -11.34
C TYR A 244 -1.39 -8.10 -11.18
N GLY A 245 -2.30 -7.13 -11.15
CA GLY A 245 -3.74 -7.36 -11.01
C GLY A 245 -4.32 -8.25 -12.12
N VAL A 246 -3.88 -8.03 -13.35
CA VAL A 246 -4.26 -8.84 -14.52
C VAL A 246 -3.65 -10.25 -14.42
N GLY A 247 -2.38 -10.37 -14.06
CA GLY A 247 -1.73 -11.66 -13.86
C GLY A 247 -2.42 -12.49 -12.77
N ASN A 248 -2.76 -11.87 -11.64
CA ASN A 248 -3.50 -12.51 -10.56
C ASN A 248 -4.92 -12.94 -11.00
N TRP A 249 -5.60 -12.12 -11.81
CA TRP A 249 -6.90 -12.50 -12.38
C TRP A 249 -6.78 -13.75 -13.26
N TYR A 250 -5.80 -13.78 -14.18
CA TYR A 250 -5.54 -14.97 -15.00
C TYR A 250 -5.24 -16.20 -14.14
N LEU A 251 -4.43 -16.03 -13.09
CA LEU A 251 -4.05 -17.11 -12.19
C LEU A 251 -5.27 -17.70 -11.48
N SER A 252 -6.15 -16.85 -10.92
CA SER A 252 -7.38 -17.29 -10.23
C SER A 252 -8.38 -17.99 -11.15
N HIS A 253 -8.34 -17.73 -12.46
CA HIS A 253 -9.18 -18.38 -13.48
C HIS A 253 -8.50 -19.58 -14.16
N GLY A 254 -7.34 -20.01 -13.67
CA GLY A 254 -6.62 -21.18 -14.19
C GLY A 254 -5.80 -20.94 -15.46
N PHE A 255 -5.72 -19.70 -15.95
CA PHE A 255 -4.92 -19.32 -17.12
C PHE A 255 -3.44 -19.10 -16.78
N THR A 256 -2.79 -20.14 -16.26
CA THR A 256 -1.43 -20.07 -15.68
C THR A 256 -0.37 -19.51 -16.63
N ALA A 257 -0.40 -19.90 -17.91
CA ALA A 257 0.54 -19.39 -18.92
C ALA A 257 0.34 -17.89 -19.21
N ALA A 258 -0.90 -17.38 -19.15
CA ALA A 258 -1.17 -15.97 -19.29
C ALA A 258 -0.74 -15.18 -18.05
N ALA A 259 -1.00 -15.73 -16.86
CA ALA A 259 -0.53 -15.17 -15.59
C ALA A 259 1.00 -15.01 -15.57
N ARG A 260 1.75 -16.07 -15.93
CA ARG A 260 3.22 -16.03 -16.00
C ARG A 260 3.71 -14.88 -16.90
N ARG A 261 3.17 -14.76 -18.13
CA ARG A 261 3.55 -13.68 -19.05
C ARG A 261 3.27 -12.28 -18.49
N SER A 262 2.18 -12.12 -17.74
CA SER A 262 1.88 -10.86 -17.07
C SER A 262 2.90 -10.54 -15.97
N PHE A 263 3.26 -11.53 -15.14
CA PHE A 263 4.26 -11.36 -14.09
C PHE A 263 5.65 -11.11 -14.65
N ASP A 264 6.09 -11.86 -15.67
CA ASP A 264 7.38 -11.66 -16.35
C ASP A 264 7.48 -10.22 -16.87
N ARG A 265 6.42 -9.70 -17.52
CA ARG A 265 6.37 -8.31 -18.00
C ARG A 265 6.48 -7.28 -16.87
N VAL A 266 5.85 -7.54 -15.72
CA VAL A 266 5.98 -6.69 -14.53
C VAL A 266 7.41 -6.70 -14.01
N LEU A 267 8.05 -7.87 -13.95
CA LEU A 267 9.42 -8.01 -13.45
C LEU A 267 10.46 -7.38 -14.39
N GLU A 268 10.21 -7.41 -15.69
CA GLU A 268 11.09 -6.82 -16.71
C GLU A 268 11.00 -5.29 -16.78
N LEU A 269 9.79 -4.72 -16.63
CA LEU A 269 9.52 -3.32 -17.01
C LEU A 269 8.86 -2.48 -15.91
N GLY A 270 8.36 -3.11 -14.85
CA GLY A 270 7.67 -2.45 -13.74
C GLY A 270 8.63 -1.81 -12.75
N ASP A 271 8.12 -0.83 -11.99
CA ASP A 271 8.89 -0.19 -10.93
C ASP A 271 9.04 -1.14 -9.72
N PRO A 272 10.29 -1.47 -9.30
CA PRO A 272 10.56 -2.45 -8.26
C PRO A 272 10.17 -2.02 -6.84
N THR A 273 9.80 -0.74 -6.65
CA THR A 273 9.34 -0.20 -5.36
C THR A 273 7.84 -0.36 -5.15
N THR A 274 7.09 -0.78 -6.18
CA THR A 274 5.64 -0.99 -6.09
C THR A 274 5.28 -2.33 -5.45
N LEU A 275 4.11 -2.37 -4.82
CA LEU A 275 3.55 -3.61 -4.25
C LEU A 275 3.17 -4.63 -5.32
N GLY A 276 2.76 -4.17 -6.51
CA GLY A 276 2.46 -5.06 -7.64
C GLY A 276 3.72 -5.78 -8.14
N TYR A 277 4.86 -5.09 -8.22
CA TYR A 277 6.13 -5.72 -8.54
C TYR A 277 6.55 -6.73 -7.48
N LEU A 278 6.49 -6.33 -6.21
CA LEU A 278 6.82 -7.21 -5.09
C LEU A 278 5.97 -8.49 -5.09
N ALA A 279 4.66 -8.38 -5.34
CA ALA A 279 3.80 -9.55 -5.40
C ALA A 279 4.09 -10.44 -6.63
N ALA A 280 4.41 -9.86 -7.80
CA ALA A 280 4.85 -10.61 -8.96
C ALA A 280 6.14 -11.40 -8.69
N GLU A 281 7.10 -10.80 -8.00
CA GLU A 281 8.38 -11.42 -7.60
C GLU A 281 8.15 -12.65 -6.70
N PHE A 282 7.22 -12.53 -5.75
CA PHE A 282 6.86 -13.65 -4.86
C PHE A 282 6.07 -14.76 -5.57
N GLU A 283 5.28 -14.44 -6.59
CA GLU A 283 4.65 -15.47 -7.43
C GLU A 283 5.68 -16.25 -8.26
N ASP A 284 6.73 -15.56 -8.74
CA ASP A 284 7.78 -16.16 -9.56
C ASP A 284 8.68 -17.14 -8.79
N GLN A 285 9.19 -16.72 -7.63
CA GLN A 285 10.02 -17.55 -6.73
C GLN A 285 9.31 -18.86 -6.32
N ASN A 286 7.97 -18.83 -6.26
CA ASN A 286 7.16 -20.00 -5.93
C ASN A 286 6.94 -20.95 -7.13
N CYS A 287 7.04 -20.46 -8.36
CA CYS A 287 7.04 -21.32 -9.55
C CYS A 287 8.35 -22.11 -9.66
N GLU A 288 9.48 -21.50 -9.32
CA GLU A 288 10.78 -22.17 -9.27
C GLU A 288 10.83 -23.23 -8.16
N SER A 289 10.29 -22.94 -6.96
CA SER A 289 10.28 -23.91 -5.86
C SER A 289 9.41 -25.15 -6.13
N ARG A 290 8.33 -25.01 -6.93
CA ARG A 290 7.47 -26.13 -7.34
C ARG A 290 8.05 -26.98 -8.46
N SER A 291 8.95 -26.45 -9.29
CA SER A 291 9.60 -27.20 -10.37
C SER A 291 10.72 -28.12 -9.89
N PHE A 292 11.22 -27.94 -8.66
CA PHE A 292 12.17 -28.86 -8.01
C PHE A 292 11.53 -30.01 -7.21
N VAL A 293 10.19 -30.05 -7.06
CA VAL A 293 9.49 -31.09 -6.28
C VAL A 293 8.82 -32.16 -7.17
N SER A 294 8.88 -32.03 -8.49
CA SER A 294 8.41 -33.05 -9.42
C SER A 294 9.56 -33.78 -10.12
N SER A 295 10.16 -34.73 -9.41
CA SER A 295 10.84 -35.89 -10.00
C SER A 295 10.82 -37.03 -8.97
N PRO A 296 9.98 -38.08 -9.16
CA PRO A 296 10.14 -39.34 -8.46
C PRO A 296 11.39 -40.11 -8.92
#